data_AF-A0A194XM75-F1
#
_entry.id   AF-A0A194XM75-F1
#
_cell.length_a   1.000
_cell.length_b   1.000
_cell.length_c   1.000
_cell.angle_alpha   90.00
_cell.angle_beta   90.00
_cell.angle_gamma   90.00
#
_symmetry.space_group_name_H-M   'P 1'
#
loop_
_entity.id
_entity.type
_entity.pdbx_description
1 polymer ?
#
loop_
_entity_poly.entity_id
_entity_poly.type
_entity_poly.pdbx_seq_one_letter_code
_entity_poly.pdbx_strand_id
1 'polypeptide(L)'
;MAGFEQRVTLEPQVLCEAAFHDFGTVIENPAPSLVPSSKITKLPPNSVQANQGSALKYLNVTYMRDCYESAPSKVLGKAVMNMFVCAPRSLLQSSSSTVEGLFPIEILERHPYTTQTFIPLGLSSLEAQRARYLVIVAPSLPPSPADAGLPVPPLTKDGQSLPGRGLPDVGKVKAFIANGSQGVTYGAGTWHAPIVVIGEKPIDFVVVQFANGVGVEDCQETLVSEGGRAQLLVAVPKVELRSRGAKL
;
A
#
# COMPACT_ATOMS: atom_id res chain seq x y z
N MET A 1 -13.88 -18.52 32.32
CA MET A 1 -13.40 -19.34 31.20
C MET A 1 -12.88 -18.39 30.14
N ALA A 2 -11.57 -18.37 29.89
CA ALA A 2 -10.99 -17.53 28.85
C ALA A 2 -11.52 -18.03 27.50
N GLY A 3 -12.34 -17.21 26.82
CA GLY A 3 -12.75 -17.51 25.45
C GLY A 3 -11.48 -17.56 24.60
N PHE A 4 -11.29 -18.64 23.84
CA PHE A 4 -10.24 -18.70 22.84
C PHE A 4 -10.52 -17.57 21.83
N GLU A 5 -9.73 -16.49 21.88
CA GLU A 5 -9.69 -15.52 20.80
C GLU A 5 -9.25 -16.26 19.54
N GLN A 6 -10.17 -16.46 18.62
CA GLN A 6 -9.86 -17.06 17.33
C GLN A 6 -8.82 -16.15 16.65
N ARG A 7 -7.75 -16.73 16.08
CA ARG A 7 -6.72 -15.98 15.36
C ARG A 7 -6.75 -16.39 13.90
N VAL A 8 -6.73 -15.42 13.00
CA VAL A 8 -6.60 -15.64 11.56
C VAL A 8 -5.28 -15.05 11.11
N THR A 9 -4.41 -15.90 10.58
CA THR A 9 -3.09 -15.50 10.09
C THR A 9 -3.09 -15.48 8.57
N LEU A 10 -2.72 -14.33 8.01
CA LEU A 10 -2.54 -14.09 6.58
C LEU A 10 -1.07 -14.31 6.22
N GLU A 11 -0.83 -15.06 5.15
CA GLU A 11 0.48 -15.15 4.52
C GLU A 11 0.61 -14.01 3.50
N PRO A 12 1.59 -13.10 3.65
CA PRO A 12 1.76 -11.99 2.73
C PRO A 12 2.31 -12.48 1.38
N GLN A 13 1.73 -11.96 0.30
CA GLN A 13 2.23 -12.21 -1.06
C GLN A 13 3.37 -11.25 -1.39
N VAL A 14 4.23 -11.58 -2.35
CA VAL A 14 5.15 -10.58 -2.92
C VAL A 14 4.33 -9.50 -3.60
N LEU A 15 4.62 -8.23 -3.30
CA LEU A 15 3.93 -7.11 -3.94
C LEU A 15 4.24 -7.11 -5.45
N CYS A 16 3.20 -7.13 -6.27
CA CYS A 16 3.29 -6.95 -7.72
C CYS A 16 2.00 -6.35 -8.26
N GLU A 17 2.08 -5.65 -9.39
CA GLU A 17 0.93 -4.95 -9.99
C GLU A 17 -0.25 -5.90 -10.23
N ALA A 18 -0.01 -7.09 -10.78
CA ALA A 18 -1.07 -8.05 -11.10
C ALA A 18 -1.92 -8.47 -9.89
N ALA A 19 -1.31 -8.58 -8.70
CA ALA A 19 -2.03 -8.97 -7.49
C ALA A 19 -2.65 -7.78 -6.73
N PHE A 20 -2.17 -6.56 -7.01
CA PHE A 20 -2.54 -5.32 -6.30
C PHE A 20 -3.52 -4.43 -7.08
N HIS A 21 -3.71 -4.64 -8.38
CA HIS A 21 -4.44 -3.74 -9.29
C HIS A 21 -5.87 -3.34 -8.84
N ASP A 22 -6.57 -4.20 -8.10
CA ASP A 22 -7.92 -3.90 -7.56
C ASP A 22 -7.90 -2.80 -6.48
N PHE A 23 -6.74 -2.55 -5.87
CA PHE A 23 -6.55 -1.65 -4.72
C PHE A 23 -5.75 -0.39 -5.07
N GLY A 24 -5.11 -0.36 -6.23
CA GLY A 24 -4.18 0.71 -6.57
C GLY A 24 -3.13 0.27 -7.57
N THR A 25 -1.97 0.91 -7.53
CA THR A 25 -0.83 0.61 -8.43
C THR A 25 0.46 0.45 -7.65
N VAL A 26 1.33 -0.43 -8.14
CA VAL A 26 2.71 -0.61 -7.68
C VAL A 26 3.63 0.23 -8.55
N ILE A 27 4.46 1.06 -7.92
CA ILE A 27 5.46 1.89 -8.62
C ILE A 27 6.80 1.18 -8.53
N GLU A 28 7.29 0.67 -9.66
CA GLU A 28 8.60 0.02 -9.72
C GLU A 28 9.27 0.14 -11.10
N ASN A 29 10.55 -0.22 -11.19
CA ASN A 29 11.22 -0.37 -12.48
C ASN A 29 10.80 -1.71 -13.11
N PRO A 30 10.05 -1.72 -14.24
CA PRO A 30 9.56 -2.96 -14.83
C PRO A 30 10.65 -3.77 -15.54
N ALA A 31 11.84 -3.20 -15.78
CA ALA A 31 12.98 -3.90 -16.37
C ALA A 31 14.29 -3.55 -15.64
N PRO A 32 14.49 -4.02 -14.39
CA PRO A 32 15.62 -3.61 -13.54
C PRO A 32 16.99 -4.05 -14.07
N SER A 33 17.05 -5.08 -14.91
CA SER A 33 18.30 -5.55 -15.53
C SER A 33 18.67 -4.80 -16.81
N LEU A 34 17.78 -3.95 -17.33
CA LEU A 34 18.00 -3.23 -18.58
C LEU A 34 18.76 -1.94 -18.31
N VAL A 35 19.94 -1.81 -18.92
CA VAL A 35 20.72 -0.57 -18.93
C VAL A 35 20.33 0.26 -20.15
N PRO A 36 19.81 1.49 -19.99
CA PRO A 36 19.50 2.38 -21.11
C PRO A 36 20.72 2.63 -22.00
N SER A 37 20.50 2.68 -23.31
CA SER A 37 21.53 3.00 -24.30
C SER A 37 20.89 3.62 -25.54
N SER A 38 21.63 4.51 -26.22
CA SER A 38 21.24 5.05 -27.52
C SER A 38 21.11 3.97 -28.60
N LYS A 39 21.69 2.79 -28.38
CA LYS A 39 21.65 1.64 -29.29
C LYS A 39 20.47 0.68 -29.04
N ILE A 40 19.62 0.92 -28.04
CA ILE A 40 18.48 0.03 -27.78
C ILE A 40 17.50 0.10 -28.96
N THR A 41 17.16 -1.05 -29.54
CA THR A 41 16.28 -1.13 -30.72
C THR A 41 14.85 -1.54 -30.37
N LYS A 42 14.65 -2.16 -29.20
CA LYS A 42 13.35 -2.57 -28.68
C LYS A 42 13.17 -2.00 -27.27
N LEU A 43 12.23 -1.08 -27.13
CA LEU A 43 11.89 -0.48 -25.85
C LEU A 43 10.95 -1.41 -25.06
N PRO A 44 11.09 -1.45 -23.72
CA PRO A 44 10.05 -2.01 -22.86
C PRO A 44 8.69 -1.35 -23.13
N PRO A 45 7.57 -2.06 -22.88
CA PRO A 45 6.24 -1.47 -22.96
C PRO A 45 6.13 -0.19 -22.14
N ASN A 46 5.32 0.76 -22.62
CA ASN A 46 5.03 2.01 -21.92
C ASN A 46 6.28 2.85 -21.55
N SER A 47 7.32 2.77 -22.38
CA SER A 47 8.56 3.53 -22.18
C SER A 47 8.99 4.29 -23.43
N VAL A 48 9.69 5.40 -23.21
CA VAL A 48 10.34 6.19 -24.26
C VAL A 48 11.80 6.42 -23.91
N GLN A 49 12.67 6.52 -24.91
CA GLN A 49 14.03 7.00 -24.67
C GLN A 49 14.00 8.47 -24.27
N ALA A 50 14.87 8.82 -23.34
CA ALA A 50 15.10 10.19 -22.90
C ALA A 50 16.61 10.45 -22.83
N ASN A 51 16.99 11.71 -22.62
CA ASN A 51 18.37 12.14 -22.40
C ASN A 51 19.35 11.59 -23.47
N GLN A 52 19.00 11.78 -24.74
CA GLN A 52 19.81 11.32 -25.90
C GLN A 52 20.16 9.82 -25.84
N GLY A 53 19.29 8.99 -25.26
CA GLY A 53 19.45 7.55 -25.15
C GLY A 53 20.12 7.05 -23.86
N SER A 54 20.51 7.95 -22.94
CA SER A 54 21.07 7.58 -21.63
C SER A 54 20.02 7.24 -20.58
N ALA A 55 18.73 7.45 -20.87
CA ALA A 55 17.63 7.15 -19.95
C ALA A 55 16.44 6.49 -20.66
N LEU A 56 15.70 5.68 -19.89
CA LEU A 56 14.35 5.24 -20.24
C LEU A 56 13.36 5.91 -19.31
N LYS A 57 12.34 6.56 -19.87
CA LYS A 57 11.23 7.16 -19.15
C LYS A 57 10.01 6.25 -19.28
N TYR A 58 9.62 5.61 -18.19
CA TYR A 58 8.34 4.91 -18.10
C TYR A 58 7.23 5.92 -17.85
N LEU A 59 6.18 5.89 -18.67
CA LEU A 59 5.12 6.88 -18.65
C LEU A 59 4.01 6.45 -17.69
N ASN A 60 3.40 7.40 -16.96
CA ASN A 60 2.18 7.16 -16.17
C ASN A 60 2.26 5.92 -15.25
N VAL A 61 3.37 5.79 -14.51
CA VAL A 61 3.62 4.63 -13.61
C VAL A 61 2.68 4.57 -12.40
N THR A 62 1.86 5.61 -12.21
CA THR A 62 0.75 5.70 -11.28
C THR A 62 -0.22 6.78 -11.76
N TYR A 63 -1.36 6.94 -11.08
CA TYR A 63 -2.32 8.00 -11.29
C TYR A 63 -2.60 8.74 -9.99
N MET A 64 -2.94 10.03 -10.12
CA MET A 64 -3.35 10.88 -9.02
C MET A 64 -4.82 11.23 -9.18
N ARG A 65 -5.62 11.05 -8.14
CA ARG A 65 -7.05 11.37 -8.15
C ARG A 65 -7.36 12.37 -7.04
N ASP A 66 -8.08 13.43 -7.39
CA ASP A 66 -8.66 14.43 -6.50
C ASP A 66 -10.17 14.44 -6.74
N CYS A 67 -10.95 14.17 -5.69
CA CYS A 67 -12.41 14.21 -5.73
C CYS A 67 -13.00 15.23 -4.75
N TYR A 68 -12.18 16.08 -4.10
CA TYR A 68 -12.63 16.99 -3.04
C TYR A 68 -13.64 18.04 -3.53
N GLU A 69 -13.72 18.32 -4.83
CA GLU A 69 -14.79 19.15 -5.42
C GLU A 69 -16.20 18.61 -5.08
N SER A 70 -16.33 17.30 -4.96
CA SER A 70 -17.58 16.63 -4.62
C SER A 70 -17.85 16.53 -3.12
N ALA A 71 -16.88 16.92 -2.27
CA ALA A 71 -16.99 16.77 -0.83
C ALA A 71 -18.11 17.66 -0.22
N PRO A 72 -18.74 17.23 0.89
CA PRO A 72 -19.76 18.00 1.59
C PRO A 72 -19.28 19.36 2.09
N SER A 73 -18.04 19.46 2.58
CA SER A 73 -17.47 20.70 3.13
C SER A 73 -17.35 21.84 2.12
N LYS A 74 -17.33 21.52 0.81
CA LYS A 74 -17.01 22.44 -0.29
C LYS A 74 -15.61 23.05 -0.20
N VAL A 75 -14.73 22.47 0.60
CA VAL A 75 -13.31 22.83 0.65
C VAL A 75 -12.56 22.01 -0.40
N LEU A 76 -11.95 22.69 -1.35
CA LEU A 76 -11.17 22.05 -2.42
C LEU A 76 -9.90 21.41 -1.88
N GLY A 77 -9.53 20.28 -2.49
CA GLY A 77 -8.27 19.60 -2.24
C GLY A 77 -7.09 20.39 -2.79
N LYS A 78 -5.93 20.18 -2.18
CA LYS A 78 -4.64 20.63 -2.68
C LYS A 78 -3.67 19.47 -2.68
N ALA A 79 -2.86 19.37 -3.72
CA ALA A 79 -1.76 18.41 -3.74
C ALA A 79 -0.80 18.74 -2.59
N VAL A 80 -0.50 17.74 -1.77
CA VAL A 80 0.45 17.80 -0.67
C VAL A 80 1.50 16.72 -0.84
N MET A 81 2.73 17.03 -0.43
CA MET A 81 3.85 16.10 -0.40
C MET A 81 4.46 16.17 1.00
N ASN A 82 4.43 15.04 1.71
CA ASN A 82 4.88 14.94 3.08
C ASN A 82 6.03 13.94 3.19
N MET A 83 6.81 14.05 4.27
CA MET A 83 7.83 13.07 4.62
C MET A 83 7.34 12.24 5.81
N PHE A 84 7.37 10.92 5.67
CA PHE A 84 7.07 9.98 6.73
C PHE A 84 8.36 9.24 7.08
N VAL A 85 8.88 9.44 8.29
CA VAL A 85 10.03 8.71 8.82
C VAL A 85 9.51 7.59 9.71
N CYS A 86 9.53 6.36 9.22
CA CYS A 86 8.80 5.26 9.83
C CYS A 86 9.75 4.23 10.45
N ALA A 87 9.66 4.07 11.78
CA ALA A 87 10.40 3.03 12.50
C ALA A 87 9.79 1.63 12.28
N PRO A 88 10.60 0.56 12.34
CA PRO A 88 10.08 -0.81 12.32
C PRO A 88 9.06 -1.06 13.43
N ARG A 89 7.97 -1.74 13.06
CA ARG A 89 6.91 -2.16 13.99
C ARG A 89 7.34 -3.44 14.72
N SER A 90 7.01 -3.52 16.01
CA SER A 90 7.24 -4.72 16.80
C SER A 90 6.36 -5.87 16.32
N LEU A 91 6.95 -7.05 16.19
CA LEU A 91 6.25 -8.28 15.80
C LEU A 91 6.02 -9.16 17.04
N LEU A 92 4.84 -9.78 17.11
CA LEU A 92 4.57 -10.83 18.08
C LEU A 92 5.38 -12.08 17.76
N GLN A 93 5.68 -12.88 18.78
CA GLN A 93 6.41 -14.13 18.57
C GLN A 93 5.61 -15.12 17.73
N SER A 94 6.30 -15.80 16.82
CA SER A 94 5.78 -16.94 16.08
C SER A 94 6.47 -18.22 16.55
N SER A 95 5.70 -19.31 16.64
CA SER A 95 6.25 -20.64 16.87
C SER A 95 6.82 -21.28 15.60
N SER A 96 6.55 -20.70 14.43
CA SER A 96 7.05 -21.21 13.15
C SER A 96 8.51 -20.82 12.91
N SER A 97 9.31 -21.78 12.45
CA SER A 97 10.71 -21.53 12.11
C SER A 97 10.89 -20.63 10.88
N THR A 98 9.89 -20.54 10.01
CA THR A 98 9.92 -19.76 8.75
C THR A 98 9.35 -18.35 8.89
N VAL A 99 8.70 -18.05 10.01
CA VAL A 99 8.05 -16.75 10.28
C VAL A 99 8.89 -15.97 11.28
N GLU A 100 9.26 -14.74 10.92
CA GLU A 100 10.05 -13.83 11.76
C GLU A 100 9.24 -13.37 12.97
N GLY A 101 7.96 -13.08 12.74
CA GLY A 101 6.99 -12.73 13.76
C GLY A 101 5.62 -12.46 13.14
N LEU A 102 4.65 -12.15 13.99
CA LEU A 102 3.26 -11.89 13.57
C LEU A 102 2.94 -10.41 13.79
N PHE A 103 2.46 -9.73 12.74
CA PHE A 103 2.00 -8.35 12.83
C PHE A 103 0.48 -8.30 13.04
N PRO A 104 -0.05 -7.76 14.14
CA PRO A 104 -1.50 -7.60 14.34
C PRO A 104 -2.07 -6.47 13.51
N ILE A 105 -3.15 -6.76 12.77
CA ILE A 105 -3.91 -5.76 12.03
C ILE A 105 -5.02 -5.23 12.94
N GLU A 106 -4.80 -4.06 13.53
CA GLU A 106 -5.73 -3.46 14.50
C GLU A 106 -6.64 -2.40 13.87
N ILE A 107 -6.10 -1.62 12.93
CA ILE A 107 -6.76 -0.49 12.30
C ILE A 107 -6.65 -0.62 10.78
N LEU A 108 -7.75 -0.28 10.10
CA LEU A 108 -7.73 0.05 8.68
C LEU A 108 -8.24 1.49 8.50
N GLU A 109 -7.65 2.19 7.55
CA GLU A 109 -7.96 3.55 7.17
C GLU A 109 -8.25 3.64 5.67
N ARG A 110 -8.91 4.70 5.24
CA ARG A 110 -9.05 5.05 3.82
C ARG A 110 -9.05 6.55 3.62
N HIS A 111 -8.63 6.96 2.42
CA HIS A 111 -8.74 8.33 1.93
C HIS A 111 -9.82 8.41 0.84
N PRO A 112 -11.08 8.76 1.17
CA PRO A 112 -12.22 8.58 0.26
C PRO A 112 -12.17 9.50 -0.96
N TYR A 113 -11.53 10.67 -0.86
CA TYR A 113 -11.49 11.68 -1.92
C TYR A 113 -10.16 11.78 -2.66
N THR A 114 -9.17 10.95 -2.34
CA THR A 114 -7.85 11.04 -2.98
C THR A 114 -7.16 9.68 -3.08
N THR A 115 -6.32 9.52 -4.10
CA THR A 115 -5.23 8.53 -4.04
C THR A 115 -4.19 8.93 -2.99
N GLN A 116 -3.50 7.97 -2.40
CA GLN A 116 -2.35 8.22 -1.53
C GLN A 116 -1.16 7.37 -1.98
N THR A 117 -0.04 8.01 -2.23
CA THR A 117 1.18 7.35 -2.74
C THR A 117 2.29 7.39 -1.71
N PHE A 118 2.91 6.25 -1.42
CA PHE A 118 4.13 6.12 -0.63
C PHE A 118 5.30 5.73 -1.54
N ILE A 119 6.36 6.53 -1.53
CA ILE A 119 7.59 6.30 -2.31
C ILE A 119 8.75 6.19 -1.31
N PRO A 120 9.34 4.99 -1.10
CA PRO A 120 10.47 4.87 -0.20
C PRO A 120 11.71 5.58 -0.77
N LEU A 121 12.45 6.26 0.09
CA LEU A 121 13.74 6.85 -0.22
C LEU A 121 14.88 5.96 0.30
N GLY A 122 15.92 5.82 -0.51
CA GLY A 122 17.16 5.18 -0.08
C GLY A 122 17.07 3.68 0.19
N LEU A 123 15.97 3.02 -0.20
CA LEU A 123 15.86 1.57 -0.14
C LEU A 123 16.24 0.94 -1.48
N SER A 124 17.40 0.28 -1.50
CA SER A 124 17.70 -0.66 -2.56
C SER A 124 17.09 -2.03 -2.26
N SER A 125 16.82 -2.83 -3.29
CA SER A 125 16.41 -4.23 -3.12
C SER A 125 17.46 -5.08 -2.38
N LEU A 126 18.72 -4.64 -2.36
CA LEU A 126 19.80 -5.25 -1.58
C LEU A 126 19.65 -5.01 -0.07
N GLU A 127 18.96 -3.94 0.33
CA GLU A 127 18.68 -3.60 1.72
C GLU A 127 17.32 -4.10 2.21
N ALA A 128 16.55 -4.72 1.31
CA ALA A 128 15.28 -5.37 1.62
C ALA A 128 15.39 -6.48 2.68
N GLN A 129 16.59 -6.86 3.12
CA GLN A 129 16.73 -7.77 4.27
C GLN A 129 16.64 -7.03 5.61
N ARG A 130 16.94 -5.73 5.61
CA ARG A 130 17.10 -4.90 6.81
C ARG A 130 15.99 -3.85 6.94
N ALA A 131 15.36 -3.48 5.83
CA ALA A 131 14.22 -2.57 5.80
C ALA A 131 13.26 -3.00 4.69
N ARG A 132 12.05 -3.39 5.09
CA ARG A 132 10.90 -3.69 4.20
C ARG A 132 9.67 -3.04 4.79
N TYR A 133 8.59 -3.06 4.03
CA TYR A 133 7.30 -2.68 4.56
C TYR A 133 6.20 -3.60 4.04
N LEU A 134 5.15 -3.75 4.83
CA LEU A 134 3.94 -4.45 4.45
C LEU A 134 2.96 -3.47 3.81
N VAL A 135 2.22 -3.96 2.83
CA VAL A 135 1.06 -3.30 2.26
C VAL A 135 -0.14 -4.18 2.59
N ILE A 136 -1.10 -3.64 3.34
CA ILE A 136 -2.26 -4.41 3.81
C ILE A 136 -3.50 -3.65 3.35
N VAL A 137 -4.38 -4.34 2.64
CA VAL A 137 -5.54 -3.74 1.98
C VAL A 137 -6.78 -4.60 2.15
N ALA A 138 -7.95 -3.97 2.09
CA ALA A 138 -9.24 -4.64 2.11
C ALA A 138 -10.19 -4.04 1.07
N PRO A 139 -11.04 -4.86 0.43
CA PRO A 139 -12.14 -4.33 -0.36
C PRO A 139 -13.21 -3.74 0.57
N SER A 140 -14.08 -2.89 0.03
CA SER A 140 -15.23 -2.39 0.78
C SER A 140 -16.40 -3.38 0.73
N LEU A 141 -17.11 -3.53 1.84
CA LEU A 141 -18.44 -4.14 1.88
C LEU A 141 -19.46 -3.27 1.12
N PRO A 142 -20.63 -3.82 0.77
CA PRO A 142 -21.76 -3.00 0.37
C PRO A 142 -22.12 -1.98 1.47
N PRO A 143 -22.60 -0.78 1.11
CA PRO A 143 -23.04 0.20 2.09
C PRO A 143 -24.13 -0.31 3.04
N SER A 144 -24.10 0.15 4.28
CA SER A 144 -24.96 -0.30 5.38
C SER A 144 -25.37 0.86 6.29
N PRO A 145 -26.30 0.68 7.24
CA PRO A 145 -26.60 1.71 8.23
C PRO A 145 -25.39 2.13 9.09
N ALA A 146 -24.41 1.24 9.28
CA ALA A 146 -23.22 1.53 10.10
C ALA A 146 -22.29 2.57 9.46
N ASP A 147 -22.31 2.71 8.13
CA ASP A 147 -21.50 3.66 7.37
C ASP A 147 -22.29 4.87 6.84
N ALA A 148 -23.55 5.03 7.25
CA ALA A 148 -24.44 6.06 6.71
C ALA A 148 -23.91 7.50 6.90
N GLY A 149 -23.09 7.73 7.92
CA GLY A 149 -22.47 9.03 8.20
C GLY A 149 -21.13 9.28 7.50
N LEU A 150 -20.57 8.30 6.78
CA LEU A 150 -19.26 8.43 6.13
C LEU A 150 -19.39 9.10 4.76
N PRO A 151 -18.83 10.31 4.57
CA PRO A 151 -18.88 10.98 3.28
C PRO A 151 -17.94 10.30 2.28
N VAL A 152 -18.39 10.15 1.05
CA VAL A 152 -17.59 9.66 -0.08
C VAL A 152 -18.00 10.40 -1.35
N PRO A 153 -17.13 10.45 -2.38
CA PRO A 153 -17.52 10.98 -3.67
C PRO A 153 -18.79 10.28 -4.20
N PRO A 154 -19.70 11.00 -4.87
CA PRO A 154 -20.83 10.38 -5.55
C PRO A 154 -20.32 9.46 -6.66
N LEU A 155 -21.15 8.49 -7.05
CA LEU A 155 -20.88 7.65 -8.21
C LEU A 155 -20.72 8.55 -9.45
N THR A 156 -19.56 8.51 -10.10
CA THR A 156 -19.30 9.31 -11.31
C THR A 156 -20.01 8.68 -12.51
N LYS A 157 -20.43 9.52 -13.46
CA LYS A 157 -21.04 9.06 -14.72
C LYS A 157 -20.02 8.35 -15.64
N ASP A 158 -18.73 8.56 -15.39
CA ASP A 158 -17.62 8.10 -16.23
C ASP A 158 -17.23 6.63 -15.99
N GLY A 159 -17.99 5.91 -15.16
CA GLY A 159 -17.86 4.45 -15.01
C GLY A 159 -16.65 3.96 -14.21
N GLN A 160 -15.79 4.85 -13.69
CA GLN A 160 -14.75 4.46 -12.72
C GLN A 160 -15.38 4.31 -11.33
N SER A 161 -15.71 3.08 -10.94
CA SER A 161 -16.29 2.81 -9.62
C SER A 161 -15.27 3.04 -8.52
N LEU A 162 -15.50 4.06 -7.68
CA LEU A 162 -14.85 4.16 -6.39
C LEU A 162 -15.49 3.15 -5.41
N PRO A 163 -14.76 2.70 -4.36
CA PRO A 163 -15.26 1.67 -3.43
C PRO A 163 -16.56 2.04 -2.67
N GLY A 164 -16.98 3.31 -2.72
CA GLY A 164 -18.17 3.79 -2.02
C GLY A 164 -17.95 3.87 -0.51
N ARG A 165 -19.04 3.98 0.25
CA ARG A 165 -18.96 4.26 1.70
C ARG A 165 -18.84 3.04 2.60
N GLY A 166 -19.00 1.82 2.08
CA GLY A 166 -19.01 0.62 2.92
C GLY A 166 -17.72 0.43 3.73
N LEU A 167 -17.85 -0.16 4.91
CA LEU A 167 -16.76 -0.54 5.81
C LEU A 167 -15.85 -1.63 5.17
N PRO A 168 -14.61 -1.85 5.64
CA PRO A 168 -13.74 -2.85 5.06
C PRO A 168 -14.29 -4.27 5.25
N ASP A 169 -14.22 -5.08 4.20
CA ASP A 169 -14.49 -6.52 4.26
C ASP A 169 -13.27 -7.22 4.88
N VAL A 170 -13.27 -7.29 6.21
CA VAL A 170 -12.17 -7.91 6.98
C VAL A 170 -11.93 -9.38 6.62
N GLY A 171 -12.95 -10.07 6.07
CA GLY A 171 -12.82 -11.45 5.61
C GLY A 171 -12.04 -11.60 4.30
N LYS A 172 -11.76 -10.48 3.62
CA LYS A 172 -11.04 -10.43 2.34
C LYS A 172 -9.80 -9.52 2.37
N VAL A 173 -9.25 -9.30 3.56
CA VAL A 173 -7.98 -8.59 3.72
C VAL A 173 -6.89 -9.34 2.97
N LYS A 174 -6.06 -8.60 2.25
CA LYS A 174 -4.83 -9.09 1.63
C LYS A 174 -3.64 -8.37 2.24
N ALA A 175 -2.54 -9.11 2.40
CA ALA A 175 -1.26 -8.57 2.81
C ALA A 175 -0.22 -8.84 1.72
N PHE A 176 0.66 -7.87 1.53
CA PHE A 176 1.78 -7.93 0.60
C PHE A 176 3.05 -7.48 1.29
N ILE A 177 4.19 -8.00 0.84
CA ILE A 177 5.51 -7.55 1.25
C ILE A 177 6.21 -6.85 0.09
N ALA A 178 6.58 -5.59 0.30
CA ALA A 178 7.33 -4.82 -0.69
C ALA A 178 8.83 -5.16 -0.61
N ASN A 179 9.48 -5.22 -1.77
CA ASN A 179 10.89 -5.61 -1.88
C ASN A 179 11.88 -4.44 -1.68
N GLY A 180 11.43 -3.32 -1.11
CA GLY A 180 12.25 -2.13 -0.84
C GLY A 180 12.42 -1.18 -2.03
N SER A 181 12.39 -1.67 -3.27
CA SER A 181 12.48 -0.83 -4.48
C SER A 181 11.13 -0.49 -5.11
N GLN A 182 10.05 -0.72 -4.37
CA GLN A 182 8.67 -0.52 -4.79
C GLN A 182 8.08 0.65 -4.02
N GLY A 183 7.37 1.53 -4.70
CA GLY A 183 6.38 2.42 -4.10
C GLY A 183 4.98 1.84 -4.30
N VAL A 184 4.00 2.42 -3.61
CA VAL A 184 2.59 2.03 -3.74
C VAL A 184 1.71 3.26 -3.82
N THR A 185 0.71 3.23 -4.70
CA THR A 185 -0.40 4.18 -4.68
C THR A 185 -1.68 3.43 -4.35
N TYR A 186 -2.30 3.75 -3.23
CA TYR A 186 -3.65 3.31 -2.93
C TYR A 186 -4.66 4.09 -3.78
N GLY A 187 -5.61 3.39 -4.39
CA GLY A 187 -6.73 3.99 -5.10
C GLY A 187 -7.63 4.76 -4.13
N ALA A 188 -8.25 5.85 -4.58
CA ALA A 188 -9.16 6.63 -3.74
C ALA A 188 -10.28 5.77 -3.13
N GLY A 189 -10.46 5.88 -1.82
CA GLY A 189 -11.42 5.10 -1.02
C GLY A 189 -11.03 3.66 -0.72
N THR A 190 -9.84 3.20 -1.15
CA THR A 190 -9.32 1.87 -0.80
C THR A 190 -9.03 1.82 0.69
N TRP A 191 -9.49 0.76 1.36
CA TRP A 191 -9.10 0.50 2.75
C TRP A 191 -7.70 -0.11 2.79
N HIS A 192 -6.83 0.45 3.63
CA HIS A 192 -5.49 -0.04 3.87
C HIS A 192 -5.09 0.12 5.34
N ALA A 193 -4.08 -0.61 5.80
CA ALA A 193 -3.49 -0.32 7.12
C ALA A 193 -2.60 0.94 7.03
N PRO A 194 -2.39 1.66 8.14
CA PRO A 194 -1.29 2.63 8.25
C PRO A 194 0.04 1.97 7.87
N ILE A 195 0.99 2.73 7.32
CA ILE A 195 2.27 2.18 6.80
C ILE A 195 3.01 1.33 7.84
N VAL A 196 3.39 0.11 7.44
CA VAL A 196 3.99 -0.89 8.35
C VAL A 196 5.42 -1.20 7.93
N VAL A 197 6.40 -0.52 8.52
CA VAL A 197 7.81 -0.86 8.35
C VAL A 197 8.15 -2.09 9.20
N ILE A 198 8.97 -2.99 8.67
CA ILE A 198 9.47 -4.19 9.32
C ILE A 198 10.98 -4.36 9.04
N GLY A 199 11.66 -5.10 9.91
CA GLY A 199 13.12 -5.27 9.88
C GLY A 199 13.84 -4.45 10.95
N GLU A 200 15.07 -4.04 10.68
CA GLU A 200 15.98 -3.42 11.65
C GLU A 200 16.07 -1.90 11.52
N LYS A 201 15.77 -1.35 10.34
CA LYS A 201 16.03 0.06 10.02
C LYS A 201 14.76 0.83 9.67
N PRO A 202 14.71 2.14 9.98
CA PRO A 202 13.61 2.99 9.55
C PRO A 202 13.59 3.12 8.02
N ILE A 203 12.43 3.50 7.50
CA ILE A 203 12.23 3.86 6.09
C ILE A 203 11.66 5.27 6.03
N ASP A 204 12.26 6.09 5.18
CA ASP A 204 11.75 7.41 4.84
C ASP A 204 10.87 7.27 3.60
N PHE A 205 9.64 7.78 3.66
CA PHE A 205 8.73 7.82 2.53
C PHE A 205 8.40 9.24 2.14
N VAL A 206 8.51 9.56 0.85
CA VAL A 206 7.75 10.67 0.29
C VAL A 206 6.31 10.21 0.10
N VAL A 207 5.39 10.93 0.72
CA VAL A 207 3.95 10.65 0.66
C VAL A 207 3.26 11.72 -0.15
N VAL A 208 2.53 11.33 -1.20
CA VAL A 208 1.85 12.24 -2.12
C VAL A 208 0.37 11.95 -2.13
N GLN A 209 -0.45 12.97 -1.86
CA GLN A 209 -1.91 12.88 -1.88
C GLN A 209 -2.51 14.27 -2.11
N PHE A 210 -3.83 14.35 -2.28
CA PHE A 210 -4.57 15.59 -2.07
C PHE A 210 -5.13 15.64 -0.65
N ALA A 211 -5.17 16.82 -0.04
CA ALA A 211 -5.83 17.03 1.24
C ALA A 211 -6.60 18.34 1.23
N ASN A 212 -7.72 18.39 1.93
CA ASN A 212 -8.50 19.61 2.11
C ASN A 212 -8.51 20.12 3.56
N GLY A 213 -7.97 19.35 4.51
CA GLY A 213 -7.87 19.70 5.92
C GLY A 213 -9.13 19.37 6.74
N VAL A 214 -10.13 18.72 6.15
CA VAL A 214 -11.36 18.30 6.84
C VAL A 214 -11.24 16.84 7.22
N GLY A 215 -11.10 16.56 8.51
CA GLY A 215 -10.70 15.23 9.03
C GLY A 215 -11.40 14.03 8.38
N VAL A 216 -12.73 13.97 8.43
CA VAL A 216 -13.52 12.82 7.92
C VAL A 216 -13.54 12.71 6.38
N GLU A 217 -13.17 13.78 5.68
CA GLU A 217 -13.03 13.80 4.21
C GLU A 217 -11.61 13.40 3.82
N ASP A 218 -10.60 13.83 4.59
CA ASP A 218 -9.21 13.45 4.38
C ASP A 218 -8.97 11.98 4.76
N CYS A 219 -9.45 11.51 5.92
CA CYS A 219 -9.20 10.15 6.43
C CYS A 219 -10.41 9.57 7.17
N GLN A 220 -10.67 8.28 6.97
CA GLN A 220 -11.66 7.51 7.72
C GLN A 220 -11.01 6.26 8.27
N GLU A 221 -11.17 5.99 9.56
CA GLU A 221 -10.51 4.90 10.27
C GLU A 221 -11.51 3.99 10.96
N THR A 222 -11.17 2.70 11.09
CA THR A 222 -11.99 1.71 11.82
C THR A 222 -11.12 0.63 12.46
N LEU A 223 -11.57 0.13 13.60
CA LEU A 223 -10.95 -0.98 14.31
C LEU A 223 -11.37 -2.31 13.68
N VAL A 224 -10.39 -3.19 13.43
CA VAL A 224 -10.64 -4.51 12.83
C VAL A 224 -11.32 -5.48 13.81
N SER A 225 -11.09 -5.29 15.11
CA SER A 225 -11.54 -6.19 16.19
C SER A 225 -12.93 -5.87 16.76
N GLU A 226 -13.61 -4.81 16.30
CA GLU A 226 -14.96 -4.52 16.78
C GLU A 226 -15.96 -5.62 16.38
N GLY A 227 -16.65 -6.19 17.39
CA GLY A 227 -17.70 -7.20 17.21
C GLY A 227 -17.35 -8.65 17.56
N GLY A 228 -16.27 -8.91 18.32
CA GLY A 228 -15.92 -10.26 18.78
C GLY A 228 -15.34 -11.15 17.68
N ARG A 229 -14.78 -10.55 16.63
CA ARG A 229 -14.13 -11.24 15.51
C ARG A 229 -12.73 -11.73 15.90
N ALA A 230 -12.26 -12.71 15.15
CA ALA A 230 -10.91 -13.23 15.28
C ALA A 230 -9.85 -12.13 15.11
N GLN A 231 -8.76 -12.19 15.88
CA GLN A 231 -7.61 -11.30 15.68
C GLN A 231 -6.96 -11.62 14.33
N LEU A 232 -6.86 -10.61 13.44
CA LEU A 232 -6.15 -10.72 12.18
C LEU A 232 -4.66 -10.45 12.37
N LEU A 233 -3.84 -11.33 11.83
CA LEU A 233 -2.39 -11.29 11.92
C LEU A 233 -1.79 -11.46 10.52
N VAL A 234 -0.64 -10.83 10.26
CA VAL A 234 0.20 -11.13 9.09
C VAL A 234 1.41 -11.92 9.54
N ALA A 235 1.65 -13.09 8.96
CA ALA A 235 2.87 -13.86 9.18
C ALA A 235 4.03 -13.23 8.40
N VAL A 236 4.90 -12.48 9.06
CA VAL A 236 6.05 -11.86 8.41
C VAL A 236 7.09 -12.94 8.11
N PRO A 237 7.43 -13.20 6.83
CA PRO A 237 8.37 -14.26 6.50
C PRO A 237 9.79 -13.88 6.89
N LYS A 238 10.55 -14.84 7.43
CA LYS A 238 11.99 -14.67 7.62
C LYS A 238 12.66 -14.50 6.27
N VAL A 239 13.64 -13.60 6.23
CA VAL A 239 14.51 -13.47 5.07
C VAL A 239 15.55 -14.57 5.13
N GLU A 240 15.54 -15.47 4.14
CA GLU A 240 16.66 -16.37 3.96
C GLU A 240 17.89 -15.58 3.51
N LEU A 241 18.97 -15.67 4.29
CA LEU A 241 20.28 -15.19 3.86
C LEU A 241 20.71 -16.03 2.67
N ARG A 242 20.59 -15.50 1.44
CA ARG A 242 21.35 -16.05 0.32
C ARG A 242 22.83 -15.88 0.67
N SER A 243 23.48 -16.97 1.06
CA SER A 243 24.93 -17.01 1.18
C SER A 243 25.51 -16.49 -0.13
N ARG A 244 26.31 -15.41 -0.08
CA ARG A 244 27.14 -14.98 -1.22
C ARG A 244 28.12 -16.12 -1.52
N GLY A 245 27.68 -17.05 -2.36
CA GLY A 245 28.35 -18.32 -2.64
C GLY A 245 28.06 -18.77 -4.05
N ALA A 246 28.29 -17.91 -5.04
CA ALA A 246 28.57 -18.31 -6.40
C ALA A 246 29.61 -17.33 -6.94
N LYS A 247 30.86 -17.79 -6.99
CA LYS A 247 31.96 -17.10 -7.67
C LYS A 247 31.58 -16.90 -9.13
N LEU A 248 31.79 -15.68 -9.65
CA LEU A 248 32.07 -15.48 -11.07
C LEU A 248 33.52 -15.90 -11.32
#